data_AF-A0A1E5LA08-F1
#
_entry.id   AF-A0A1E5LA08-F1
#
_cell.length_a   1.000
_cell.length_b   1.000
_cell.length_c   1.000
_cell.angle_alpha   90.00
_cell.angle_beta   90.00
_cell.angle_gamma   90.00
#
_symmetry.space_group_name_H-M   'P 1'
#
loop_
_entity.id
_entity.type
_entity.pdbx_description
1 polymer ?
#
loop_
_entity_poly.entity_id
_entity_poly.type
_entity_poly.pdbx_seq_one_letter_code
_entity_poly.pdbx_strand_id
1 'polypeptide(L)' 'MKLMSNERIKKSMLNVRATLGVEGIKMNRRSVVYGTKYLRGQMTSEQAINNITDYILSKYRK' A
#
# COMPACT_ATOMS: atom_id res chain seq x y z
N MET A 1 2.80 -11.82 12.81
CA MET A 1 1.56 -11.03 12.55
C MET A 1 0.41 -11.99 12.33
N LYS A 2 -0.75 -11.77 12.96
CA LYS A 2 -1.96 -12.57 12.71
C LYS A 2 -2.46 -12.23 11.30
N LEU A 3 -2.56 -13.23 10.42
CA LEU A 3 -3.01 -13.03 9.04
C LEU A 3 -4.41 -12.42 9.03
N MET A 4 -4.60 -11.31 8.30
CA MET A 4 -5.92 -10.69 8.16
C MET A 4 -6.75 -11.44 7.11
N SER A 5 -8.05 -11.62 7.37
CA SER A 5 -8.97 -12.15 6.36
C SER A 5 -9.08 -11.20 5.17
N ASN A 6 -9.38 -11.73 3.98
CA ASN A 6 -9.50 -10.92 2.76
C ASN A 6 -10.52 -9.76 2.92
N GLU A 7 -11.61 -9.98 3.65
CA GLU A 7 -12.60 -8.93 3.95
C GLU A 7 -12.01 -7.81 4.82
N ARG A 8 -11.26 -8.18 5.86
CA ARG A 8 -10.57 -7.21 6.73
C ARG A 8 -9.55 -6.40 5.94
N ILE A 9 -8.79 -7.04 5.06
CA ILE A 9 -7.82 -6.37 4.18
C ILE A 9 -8.54 -5.39 3.24
N LYS A 10 -9.62 -5.83 2.60
CA LYS A 10 -10.43 -4.97 1.73
C LYS A 10 -10.94 -3.74 2.48
N LYS A 11 -11.47 -3.92 3.70
CA LYS A 11 -11.94 -2.82 4.55
C LYS A 11 -10.81 -1.86 4.93
N SER A 12 -9.66 -2.38 5.35
CA SER A 12 -8.49 -1.55 5.65
C SER A 12 -8.01 -0.73 4.44
N MET A 13 -7.93 -1.35 3.26
CA MET A 13 -7.52 -0.66 2.03
C MET A 13 -8.53 0.41 1.59
N LEU A 14 -9.83 0.16 1.77
CA LEU A 14 -10.89 1.14 1.51
C LEU A 14 -10.78 2.34 2.46
N ASN A 15 -10.53 2.10 3.75
CA ASN A 15 -10.35 3.18 4.73
C ASN A 15 -9.14 4.05 4.36
N VAL A 16 -7.99 3.44 4.05
CA VAL A 16 -6.79 4.18 3.61
C VAL A 16 -7.10 5.01 2.37
N ARG A 17 -7.78 4.43 1.37
CA ARG A 17 -8.17 5.15 0.16
C ARG A 17 -9.10 6.33 0.47
N ALA A 18 -10.06 6.16 1.37
CA ALA A 18 -10.98 7.21 1.78
C ALA A 18 -10.24 8.35 2.50
N THR A 19 -9.36 8.03 3.46
CA THR A 19 -8.54 9.02 4.17
C THR A 19 -7.66 9.82 3.21
N LEU A 20 -6.99 9.17 2.27
CA LEU A 20 -6.22 9.87 1.23
C LEU A 20 -7.12 10.72 0.33
N GLY A 21 -8.32 10.21 0.01
CA GLY A 21 -9.29 10.92 -0.81
C GLY A 21 -9.83 12.21 -0.19
N VAL A 22 -10.01 12.23 1.15
CA VAL A 22 -10.37 13.45 1.90
C VAL A 22 -9.31 14.55 1.71
N GLU A 23 -8.04 14.16 1.67
CA GLU A 23 -6.91 15.07 1.44
C GLU A 23 -6.67 15.38 -0.05
N GLY A 24 -7.56 14.94 -0.96
CA GLY A 24 -7.39 15.09 -2.40
C GLY A 24 -6.28 14.22 -3.01
N ILE A 25 -5.72 13.27 -2.25
CA ILE A 25 -4.63 12.40 -2.67
C ILE A 25 -5.19 11.12 -3.28
N LYS A 26 -4.81 10.84 -4.54
CA LYS A 26 -5.18 9.59 -5.21
C LYS A 26 -4.20 8.48 -4.84
N MET A 27 -4.72 7.41 -4.25
CA MET A 27 -3.92 6.23 -3.91
C MET A 27 -3.35 5.56 -5.17
N ASN A 28 -2.03 5.35 -5.20
CA ASN A 28 -1.35 4.71 -6.32
C ASN A 28 -1.65 3.19 -6.37
N ARG A 29 -1.77 2.63 -7.58
CA ARG A 29 -1.97 1.18 -7.80
C ARG A 29 -0.88 0.33 -7.11
N ARG A 30 0.38 0.78 -7.10
CA ARG A 30 1.47 0.07 -6.40
C ARG A 30 1.27 0.04 -4.89
N SER A 31 0.78 1.13 -4.30
CA SER A 31 0.41 1.18 -2.88
C SER A 31 -0.71 0.19 -2.55
N VAL A 32 -1.67 -0.03 -3.46
CA VAL A 32 -2.69 -1.09 -3.31
C VAL A 32 -2.03 -2.46 -3.22
N VAL A 33 -1.13 -2.76 -4.15
CA VAL A 33 -0.48 -4.08 -4.26
C VAL A 33 0.39 -4.37 -3.04
N TYR A 34 1.29 -3.44 -2.68
CA TYR A 34 2.20 -3.65 -1.55
C TYR A 34 1.48 -3.58 -0.20
N GLY A 35 0.50 -2.67 -0.04
CA GLY A 35 -0.33 -2.63 1.16
C GLY A 35 -1.09 -3.95 1.36
N THR A 36 -1.66 -4.53 0.30
CA THR A 36 -2.34 -5.83 0.37
C THR A 36 -1.38 -6.96 0.76
N LYS A 37 -0.19 -7.02 0.14
CA LYS A 37 0.84 -8.02 0.49
C LYS A 37 1.30 -7.90 1.93
N TYR A 38 1.49 -6.67 2.43
CA TYR A 38 1.85 -6.40 3.82
C TYR A 38 0.77 -6.91 4.79
N LEU A 39 -0.49 -6.57 4.55
CA LEU A 39 -1.61 -7.00 5.40
C LEU A 39 -1.86 -8.52 5.34
N ARG A 40 -1.43 -9.18 4.25
CA ARG A 40 -1.38 -10.65 4.13
C ARG A 40 -0.16 -11.28 4.80
N GLY A 41 0.75 -10.51 5.37
CA GLY A 41 2.01 -11.03 5.92
C GLY A 41 2.97 -11.60 4.86
N GLN A 42 2.75 -11.30 3.58
CA GLN A 42 3.59 -11.75 2.46
C GLN A 42 4.81 -10.85 2.23
N MET A 43 4.85 -9.69 2.89
CA MET A 43 6.00 -8.79 2.90
C MET A 43 6.01 -7.97 4.20
N THR A 44 7.17 -7.44 4.57
CA THR A 44 7.29 -6.49 5.69
C THR A 44 6.91 -5.06 5.26
N SER A 45 6.65 -4.20 6.23
CA SER A 45 6.42 -2.76 5.98
C SER A 45 7.65 -2.10 5.35
N GLU A 46 8.85 -2.46 5.82
CA GLU A 46 10.12 -1.97 5.28
C GLU A 46 10.29 -2.34 3.80
N GLN A 47 10.02 -3.60 3.44
CA GLN A 47 10.03 -4.03 2.04
C GLN A 47 9.00 -3.25 1.20
N ALA A 48 7.82 -2.96 1.76
CA ALA A 48 6.78 -2.22 1.03
C ALA A 48 7.21 -0.76 0.78
N ILE A 49 7.82 -0.12 1.77
CA ILE A 49 8.33 1.24 1.68
C ILE A 49 9.48 1.30 0.67
N ASN A 50 10.48 0.43 0.78
CA ASN A 50 11.63 0.41 -0.13
C ASN A 50 11.20 0.24 -1.60
N ASN A 51 10.29 -0.69 -1.87
CA ASN A 51 9.76 -0.89 -3.23
C ASN A 51 9.02 0.34 -3.79
N ILE A 52 8.32 1.10 -2.94
CA ILE A 52 7.65 2.35 -3.35
C ILE A 52 8.69 3.45 -3.60
N THR A 53 9.66 3.59 -2.70
CA THR A 53 10.77 4.55 -2.82
C THR A 53 11.56 4.33 -4.10
N ASP A 54 11.97 3.09 -4.37
CA ASP A 54 12.72 2.74 -5.59
C ASP A 54 11.92 3.07 -6.86
N TYR A 55 10.62 2.78 -6.85
CA TYR A 55 9.74 3.16 -7.96
C TYR A 55 9.70 4.67 -8.17
N ILE A 56 9.55 5.44 -7.10
CA ILE A 56 9.56 6.91 -7.15
C ILE A 56 10.91 7.39 -7.72
N LEU A 57 12.02 6.97 -7.14
CA LEU A 57 13.37 7.35 -7.59
C LEU A 57 13.61 7.00 -9.06
N SER A 58 13.17 5.83 -9.51
CA SER A 58 13.30 5.41 -10.92
C SER A 58 12.51 6.30 -11.89
N LYS A 59 11.39 6.87 -11.44
CA LYS A 59 10.55 7.77 -12.25
C LYS A 59 11.18 9.16 -12.39
N TYR A 60 11.89 9.63 -11.36
CA TYR A 60 12.56 10.94 -11.33
C TYR A 60 13.96 10.93 -11.95
N ARG A 61 14.53 9.77 -12.26
CA ARG A 61 15.82 9.62 -12.98
C ARG A 61 15.67 9.67 -14.51
N LYS A 62 14.46 9.86 -15.03
CA LYS A 62 14.18 10.08 -16.45
C LYS A 62 13.87 11.55 -16.70
#